data_AF-A0A821F1D8-F1
#
_entry.id   AF-A0A821F1D8-F1
#
_cell.length_a   1.000
_cell.length_b   1.000
_cell.length_c   1.000
_cell.angle_alpha   90.00
_cell.angle_beta   90.00
_cell.angle_gamma   90.00
#
_symmetry.space_group_name_H-M   'P 1'
#
loop_
_entity.id
_entity.type
_entity.pdbx_description
1 polymer ?
#
loop_
_entity_poly.entity_id
_entity_poly.type
_entity_poly.pdbx_seq_one_letter_code
_entity_poly.pdbx_strand_id
1 'polypeptide(L)'
;MIKGILGNYEPKNLVKIPSPGEVVSLKDGEEKQRGEKSVDDYGFNEVASEKISLDRHARDTRPEECKYWKYPSVDKLPTASVVLVFFDEELLKDIISVDDYSDEEHITVRLPEYIKKWNGLVKYVRTKQR
;
A
#
# COMPACT_ATOMS: atom_id res chain seq x y z
N MET A 1 -15.31 -17.05 20.86
CA MET A 1 -15.58 -15.60 20.84
C MET A 1 -16.06 -15.19 22.23
N ILE A 2 -15.33 -14.31 22.93
CA ILE A 2 -15.78 -13.77 24.21
C ILE A 2 -16.31 -12.37 23.92
N LYS A 3 -17.64 -12.22 23.81
CA LYS A 3 -18.28 -10.91 23.55
C LYS A 3 -17.84 -9.91 24.64
N GLY A 4 -17.37 -8.74 24.23
CA GLY A 4 -16.99 -7.64 25.14
C GLY A 4 -15.50 -7.53 25.49
N ILE A 5 -14.63 -8.45 25.07
CA ILE A 5 -13.17 -8.34 25.25
C ILE A 5 -12.49 -8.28 23.89
N LEU A 6 -11.82 -7.17 23.58
CA LEU A 6 -11.09 -6.98 22.33
C LEU A 6 -10.02 -8.07 22.11
N GLY A 7 -9.77 -8.34 20.83
CA GLY A 7 -8.76 -9.25 20.35
C GLY A 7 -7.35 -8.82 20.73
N ASN A 8 -6.43 -9.78 20.81
CA ASN A 8 -5.05 -9.54 21.22
C ASN A 8 -4.17 -8.88 20.15
N TYR A 9 -4.71 -8.67 18.94
CA TYR A 9 -4.04 -7.97 17.84
C TYR A 9 -4.81 -6.72 17.37
N GLU A 10 -5.85 -6.30 18.09
CA GLU A 10 -6.49 -5.02 17.79
C GLU A 10 -5.55 -3.85 18.15
N PRO A 11 -5.50 -2.80 17.33
CA PRO A 11 -4.63 -1.64 17.59
C PRO A 11 -5.00 -0.97 18.91
N LYS A 12 -4.02 -0.85 19.81
CA LYS A 12 -4.22 -0.30 21.18
C LYS A 12 -4.47 1.21 21.18
N ASN A 13 -3.84 1.92 20.24
CA ASN A 13 -4.05 3.34 20.02
C ASN A 13 -4.71 3.51 18.65
N LEU A 14 -6.01 3.79 18.64
CA LEU A 14 -6.63 4.37 17.46
C LEU A 14 -6.06 5.78 17.34
N VAL A 15 -4.95 5.93 16.62
CA VAL A 15 -4.45 7.27 16.31
C VAL A 15 -5.60 7.96 15.58
N LYS A 16 -6.15 9.03 16.18
CA LYS A 16 -7.13 9.90 15.52
C LYS A 16 -6.38 10.69 14.45
N ILE A 17 -5.99 9.99 13.40
CA ILE A 17 -5.33 10.59 12.25
C ILE A 17 -6.43 11.31 11.49
N PRO A 18 -6.18 12.57 11.09
CA PRO A 18 -7.14 13.28 10.29
C PRO A 18 -7.37 12.49 9.00
N SER A 19 -8.58 11.95 9.00
CA SER A 19 -9.39 11.50 7.91
C SER A 19 -9.14 10.12 7.30
N PRO A 20 -10.09 9.17 7.47
CA PRO A 20 -10.10 7.94 6.70
C PRO A 20 -10.25 8.28 5.22
N GLY A 21 -9.24 7.92 4.42
CA GLY A 21 -9.21 8.02 2.95
C GLY A 21 -10.29 8.92 2.34
N GLU A 22 -10.21 10.23 2.61
CA GLU A 22 -11.18 11.18 2.08
C GLU A 22 -11.23 11.04 0.57
N VAL A 23 -12.44 11.06 0.03
CA VAL A 23 -12.63 11.01 -1.42
C VAL A 23 -11.96 12.25 -2.00
N VAL A 24 -10.87 12.05 -2.73
CA VAL A 24 -10.25 13.11 -3.51
C VAL A 24 -11.12 13.32 -4.75
N SER A 25 -11.84 14.43 -4.76
CA SER A 25 -12.59 14.88 -5.93
C SER A 25 -11.78 15.94 -6.66
N LEU A 26 -11.35 15.63 -7.88
CA LEU A 26 -10.68 16.60 -8.75
C LEU A 26 -11.72 17.59 -9.27
N LYS A 27 -11.49 18.89 -9.05
CA LYS A 27 -12.35 19.94 -9.60
C LYS A 27 -12.18 20.01 -11.11
N ASP A 28 -13.20 20.49 -11.81
CA ASP A 28 -13.14 20.72 -13.25
C ASP A 28 -11.93 21.60 -13.61
N GLY A 29 -11.22 21.22 -14.68
CA GLY A 29 -10.00 21.90 -15.13
C GLY A 29 -8.89 20.93 -15.55
N GLU A 30 -7.67 21.45 -15.60
CA GLU A 30 -6.47 20.73 -16.07
C GLU A 30 -6.18 19.48 -15.24
N GLU A 31 -6.31 19.55 -13.91
CA GLU A 31 -6.07 18.38 -13.04
C GLU A 31 -7.05 17.23 -13.32
N LYS A 32 -8.33 17.54 -13.58
CA LYS A 32 -9.33 16.53 -13.92
C LYS A 32 -9.03 15.90 -15.27
N GLN A 33 -8.66 16.69 -16.28
CA GLN A 33 -8.27 16.17 -17.60
C GLN A 33 -7.02 15.28 -17.51
N ARG A 34 -6.02 15.69 -16.73
CA ARG A 34 -4.83 14.87 -16.46
C ARG A 34 -5.19 13.58 -15.74
N GLY A 35 -6.10 13.66 -14.77
CA GLY A 35 -6.63 12.49 -14.05
C GLY A 35 -7.37 11.52 -14.96
N GLU A 36 -8.27 12.01 -15.80
CA GLU A 36 -9.00 11.21 -16.80
C GLU A 36 -8.03 10.56 -17.79
N LYS A 37 -7.03 11.31 -18.30
CA LYS A 37 -5.99 10.76 -19.16
C LYS A 37 -5.18 9.65 -18.47
N SER A 38 -4.78 9.84 -17.20
CA SER A 38 -4.05 8.80 -16.45
C SER A 38 -4.90 7.53 -16.24
N VAL A 39 -6.23 7.67 -16.14
CA VAL A 39 -7.14 6.51 -16.08
C VAL A 39 -7.14 5.77 -17.42
N ASP A 40 -7.12 6.50 -18.54
CA ASP A 40 -7.04 5.88 -19.87
C ASP A 40 -5.69 5.19 -20.12
N ASP A 41 -4.59 5.82 -19.69
CA ASP A 41 -3.22 5.32 -19.91
C ASP A 41 -2.86 4.15 -18.97
N TYR A 42 -3.27 4.21 -17.70
CA TYR A 42 -2.81 3.29 -16.64
C TYR A 42 -3.93 2.54 -15.90
N GLY A 43 -5.19 2.86 -16.15
CA GLY A 43 -6.35 2.25 -15.46
C GLY A 43 -6.63 2.81 -14.06
N PHE A 44 -5.90 3.84 -13.61
CA PHE A 44 -6.12 4.50 -12.33
C PHE A 44 -5.84 6.00 -12.39
N ASN A 45 -6.42 6.77 -11.45
CA ASN A 45 -6.26 8.21 -11.41
C ASN A 45 -4.99 8.59 -10.63
N GLU A 46 -3.89 8.75 -11.36
CA GLU A 46 -2.58 9.11 -10.80
C GLU A 46 -2.66 10.45 -10.04
N VAL A 47 -3.31 11.45 -10.61
CA VAL A 47 -3.46 12.81 -10.02
C VAL A 47 -4.16 12.77 -8.67
N ALA A 48 -5.20 11.94 -8.55
CA ALA A 48 -5.88 11.73 -7.27
C ALA A 48 -4.98 10.96 -6.29
N SER A 49 -4.24 9.96 -6.78
CA SER A 49 -3.31 9.16 -5.97
C SER A 49 -2.18 10.00 -5.36
N GLU A 50 -1.58 10.92 -6.13
CA GLU A 50 -0.54 11.85 -5.65
C GLU A 50 -1.01 12.75 -4.50
N LYS A 51 -2.31 13.08 -4.48
CA LYS A 51 -2.92 13.92 -3.43
C LYS A 51 -3.27 13.12 -2.17
N ILE A 52 -3.13 11.79 -2.20
CA ILE A 52 -3.40 10.90 -1.07
C ILE A 52 -2.08 10.58 -0.37
N SER A 53 -2.09 10.65 0.97
CA SER A 53 -0.92 10.26 1.76
C SER A 53 -0.58 8.78 1.59
N LEU A 54 0.72 8.47 1.48
CA LEU A 54 1.23 7.10 1.50
C LEU A 54 0.96 6.41 2.85
N ASP A 55 0.91 7.16 3.94
CA ASP A 55 0.62 6.68 5.29
C ASP A 55 -0.87 6.80 5.65
N ARG A 56 -1.76 6.83 4.65
CA ARG A 56 -3.21 6.98 4.88
C ARG A 56 -3.77 5.82 5.70
N HIS A 57 -4.80 6.13 6.47
CA HIS A 57 -5.56 5.13 7.20
C HIS A 57 -6.77 4.67 6.39
N ALA A 58 -6.84 3.37 6.11
CA ALA A 58 -8.02 2.78 5.50
C ALA A 58 -9.19 2.72 6.50
N ARG A 59 -10.42 2.87 5.99
CA ARG A 59 -11.62 2.64 6.80
C ARG A 59 -11.69 1.18 7.24
N ASP A 60 -12.04 0.95 8.50
CA ASP A 60 -12.31 -0.40 8.99
C ASP A 60 -13.70 -0.85 8.48
N THR A 61 -13.71 -1.70 7.46
CA THR A 61 -14.92 -2.29 6.86
C THR A 61 -15.21 -3.70 7.37
N ARG A 62 -14.44 -4.18 8.35
CA ARG A 62 -14.59 -5.53 8.91
C ARG A 62 -15.90 -5.64 9.71
N PRO A 63 -16.54 -6.82 9.76
CA PRO A 63 -17.61 -7.10 10.72
C PRO A 63 -17.16 -6.83 12.16
N GLU A 64 -18.07 -6.36 13.02
CA GLU A 64 -17.74 -6.00 14.41
C GLU A 64 -17.18 -7.19 15.19
N GLU A 65 -17.61 -8.41 14.85
CA GLU A 65 -17.14 -9.66 15.43
C GLU A 65 -15.64 -9.89 15.22
N CYS A 66 -15.06 -9.37 14.13
CA CYS A 66 -13.63 -9.50 13.81
C CYS A 66 -12.74 -8.90 14.91
N LYS A 67 -13.22 -7.89 15.63
CA LYS A 67 -12.46 -7.19 16.66
C LYS A 67 -12.28 -7.98 17.95
N TYR A 68 -12.99 -9.10 18.11
CA TYR A 68 -12.98 -9.90 19.34
C TYR A 68 -12.26 -11.25 19.19
N TRP A 69 -11.55 -11.46 18.07
CA TRP A 69 -10.79 -12.68 17.85
C TRP A 69 -9.47 -12.68 18.61
N LYS A 70 -9.17 -13.82 19.22
CA LYS A 70 -7.87 -14.06 19.85
C LYS A 70 -7.09 -15.07 19.04
N TYR A 71 -5.88 -14.69 18.66
CA TYR A 71 -4.97 -15.54 17.89
C TYR A 71 -3.87 -16.09 18.80
N PRO A 72 -3.21 -17.21 18.43
CA PRO A 72 -2.00 -17.68 19.09
C PRO A 72 -0.91 -16.60 19.21
N SER A 73 0.02 -16.82 20.13
CA SER A 73 1.20 -15.97 20.29
C SER A 73 2.08 -16.01 19.04
N VAL A 74 2.86 -14.95 18.82
CA VAL A 74 3.66 -14.74 17.60
C VAL A 74 4.60 -15.93 17.31
N ASP A 75 5.15 -16.57 18.34
CA ASP A 75 6.02 -17.75 18.23
C ASP A 75 5.33 -18.99 17.64
N LYS A 76 4.00 -19.02 17.63
CA LYS A 76 3.18 -20.13 17.09
C LYS A 76 2.54 -19.82 15.75
N LEU A 77 2.65 -18.58 15.29
CA LEU A 77 2.15 -18.18 13.97
C LEU A 77 3.24 -18.41 12.92
N PRO A 78 2.89 -18.94 11.73
CA PRO A 78 3.87 -19.07 10.66
C PRO A 78 4.37 -17.68 10.23
N THR A 79 5.65 -17.59 9.91
CA THR A 79 6.21 -16.41 9.27
C THR A 79 5.75 -16.35 7.82
N ALA A 80 5.39 -15.17 7.32
CA ALA A 80 5.04 -14.94 5.93
C ALA A 80 6.08 -14.03 5.26
N SER A 81 6.31 -14.27 3.97
CA SER A 81 6.97 -13.31 3.08
C SER A 81 5.91 -12.81 2.10
N VAL A 82 5.77 -11.50 1.97
CA VAL A 82 4.90 -10.86 0.98
C VAL A 82 5.75 -10.56 -0.24
N VAL A 83 5.35 -11.06 -1.40
CA VAL A 83 6.01 -10.82 -2.68
C VAL A 83 5.05 -10.02 -3.55
N LEU A 84 5.48 -8.84 -4.00
CA LEU A 84 4.74 -7.98 -4.91
C LEU A 84 5.45 -8.02 -6.26
N VAL A 85 4.75 -8.51 -7.29
CA VAL A 85 5.23 -8.54 -8.68
C VAL A 85 4.57 -7.41 -9.42
N PHE A 86 5.34 -6.65 -10.19
CA PHE A 86 4.85 -5.48 -10.90
C PHE A 86 5.60 -5.25 -12.21
N PHE A 87 4.94 -4.51 -13.10
CA PHE A 87 5.44 -4.16 -14.41
C PHE A 87 4.95 -2.74 -14.74
N ASP A 88 5.86 -1.81 -14.97
CA ASP A 88 5.56 -0.41 -15.33
C ASP A 88 4.57 0.31 -14.38
N GLU A 89 4.62 0.03 -13.07
CA GLU A 89 3.79 0.69 -12.06
C GLU A 89 4.48 1.92 -11.44
N GLU A 90 3.91 3.12 -11.64
CA GLU A 90 4.47 4.41 -11.17
C GLU A 90 4.43 4.61 -9.64
N LEU A 91 3.69 3.78 -8.89
CA LEU A 91 3.32 4.06 -7.50
C LEU A 91 3.88 3.07 -6.46
N LEU A 92 4.74 2.12 -6.85
CA LEU A 92 5.24 1.13 -5.90
C LEU A 92 6.39 1.65 -5.08
N LYS A 93 6.20 1.62 -3.76
CA LYS A 93 7.15 2.14 -2.78
C LYS A 93 7.57 1.11 -1.72
N ASP A 94 6.80 0.04 -1.46
CA ASP A 94 6.98 -0.78 -0.25
C ASP A 94 6.80 -2.32 -0.45
N ILE A 95 7.65 -3.12 0.25
CA ILE A 95 7.71 -4.60 0.45
C ILE A 95 8.15 -5.44 -0.79
N ILE A 96 8.82 -6.59 -0.53
CA ILE A 96 9.65 -7.38 -1.47
C ILE A 96 9.11 -7.33 -2.88
N SER A 97 9.87 -6.63 -3.72
CA SER A 97 9.43 -6.06 -4.97
C SER A 97 10.16 -6.79 -6.09
N VAL A 98 9.41 -7.52 -6.90
CA VAL A 98 9.90 -8.23 -8.08
C VAL A 98 9.53 -7.42 -9.31
N ASP A 99 10.52 -6.75 -9.89
CA ASP A 99 10.39 -5.98 -11.12
C ASP A 99 10.48 -6.93 -12.32
N ASP A 100 9.37 -7.03 -13.05
CA ASP A 100 9.27 -7.87 -14.24
C ASP A 100 9.74 -7.16 -15.52
N TYR A 101 10.97 -6.66 -15.50
CA TYR A 101 11.62 -6.03 -16.65
C TYR A 101 10.98 -4.70 -17.07
N SER A 102 10.67 -3.83 -16.11
CA SER A 102 10.19 -2.46 -16.39
C SER A 102 11.29 -1.60 -17.02
N ASP A 103 10.92 -0.67 -17.90
CA ASP A 103 11.87 0.18 -18.64
C ASP A 103 12.07 1.59 -18.02
N GLU A 104 11.23 1.96 -17.05
CA GLU A 104 11.14 3.30 -16.48
C GLU A 104 12.27 3.68 -15.48
N GLU A 105 12.79 4.91 -15.57
CA GLU A 105 13.91 5.39 -14.73
C GLU A 105 13.56 5.43 -13.23
N HIS A 106 12.32 5.81 -12.92
CA HIS A 106 11.87 5.90 -11.53
C HIS A 106 11.80 4.53 -10.84
N ILE A 107 11.60 3.45 -11.61
CA ILE A 107 11.61 2.06 -11.13
C ILE A 107 13.06 1.55 -11.02
N THR A 108 13.86 1.79 -12.04
CA THR A 108 15.19 1.17 -12.15
C THR A 108 16.28 1.87 -11.33
N VAL A 109 16.09 3.15 -11.00
CA VAL A 109 17.08 3.96 -10.26
C VAL A 109 16.55 4.43 -8.90
N ARG A 110 15.36 5.02 -8.83
CA ARG A 110 14.88 5.67 -7.59
C ARG A 110 14.37 4.66 -6.55
N LEU A 111 13.68 3.60 -6.99
CA LEU A 111 13.14 2.58 -6.08
C LEU A 111 14.25 1.84 -5.28
N PRO A 112 15.37 1.37 -5.88
CA PRO A 112 16.47 0.76 -5.13
C PRO A 112 17.12 1.68 -4.08
N GLU A 113 17.17 2.99 -4.32
CA GLU A 113 17.67 3.96 -3.33
C GLU A 113 16.66 4.17 -2.21
N TYR A 114 15.38 4.33 -2.55
CA TYR A 114 14.30 4.56 -1.59
C TYR A 114 14.14 3.39 -0.60
N ILE A 115 14.32 2.13 -1.06
CA ILE A 115 14.18 0.96 -0.19
C ILE A 115 15.26 0.81 0.90
N LYS A 116 16.41 1.51 0.77
CA LYS A 116 17.50 1.42 1.76
C LYS A 116 17.07 1.86 3.14
N LYS A 117 16.07 2.75 3.26
CA LYS A 117 15.56 3.25 4.54
C LYS A 117 15.00 2.16 5.46
N TRP A 118 14.65 0.98 4.92
CA TRP A 118 14.14 -0.16 5.70
C TRP A 118 15.23 -1.16 6.13
N ASN A 119 16.52 -0.80 6.03
CA ASN A 119 17.63 -1.57 6.61
C ASN A 119 17.63 -3.06 6.24
N GLY A 120 17.26 -3.40 4.99
CA GLY A 120 17.24 -4.77 4.47
C GLY A 120 15.97 -5.58 4.74
N LEU A 121 14.96 -5.01 5.41
CA LEU A 121 13.64 -5.64 5.55
C LEU A 121 12.93 -5.77 4.19
N VAL A 122 13.11 -4.76 3.33
CA VAL A 122 12.60 -4.77 1.95
C VAL A 122 13.72 -5.19 1.00
N LYS A 123 13.41 -6.10 0.08
CA LYS A 123 14.34 -6.59 -0.96
C LYS A 123 13.77 -6.29 -2.33
N TYR A 124 14.61 -5.84 -3.25
CA TYR A 124 14.25 -5.63 -4.66
C TYR A 124 14.97 -6.65 -5.53
N VAL A 125 14.22 -7.28 -6.43
CA VAL A 125 14.71 -8.30 -7.37
C VAL A 125 14.20 -7.92 -8.75
N ARG A 126 15.08 -7.86 -9.75
CA ARG A 126 14.73 -7.54 -11.14
C ARG A 126 14.93 -8.74 -12.05
N THR A 127 13.96 -9.08 -12.89
CA THR A 127 14.09 -10.12 -13.91
C THR A 127 14.98 -9.62 -15.06
N LYS A 128 15.66 -10.54 -15.75
CA LYS A 128 16.59 -10.19 -16.85
C LYS A 128 15.93 -10.20 -18.22
N GLN A 129 14.72 -10.77 -18.32
CA GLN A 129 13.92 -11.00 -19.53
C GLN A 129 12.45 -11.15 -19.09
N ARG A 130 11.52 -10.83 -20.00
CA ARG A 130 10.10 -11.15 -19.89
C ARG A 130 9.84 -12.66 -19.98
#